data_AF-X5PI81-F1
#
_entry.id   AF-X5PI81-F1
#
_cell.length_a   1.000
_cell.length_b   1.000
_cell.length_c   1.000
_cell.angle_alpha   90.00
_cell.angle_beta   90.00
_cell.angle_gamma   90.00
#
_symmetry.space_group_name_H-M   'P 1'
#
loop_
_entity.id
_entity.type
_entity.pdbx_description
1 polymer ?
#
loop_
_entity_poly.entity_id
_entity_poly.type
_entity_poly.pdbx_seq_one_letter_code
_entity_poly.pdbx_strand_id
1 'polypeptide(L)'
;MGLFDNAVPGGNVAKPLMIALGALLVGKMLSGGSSAQPEAAQSPAPVPPDTTASADGGLLGGLGGLLDKLKDAGHGNVANSWVGTGQNQPINPSDLGSALGPQIIQEIAQRTGLNQQDLLKQLSAALPGLVDQLTPNGQVPQQNQLASIFSKFAS
;
A
#
# COMPACT_ATOMS: atom_id res chain seq x y z
N MET A 1 23.27 43.07 -32.58
CA MET A 1 23.92 42.03 -33.43
C MET A 1 24.75 41.15 -32.52
N GLY A 2 24.57 39.86 -32.32
CA GLY A 2 23.55 38.85 -32.65
C GLY A 2 23.70 37.78 -31.54
N LEU A 3 22.67 37.10 -31.02
CA LEU A 3 21.65 36.28 -31.67
C LEU A 3 22.26 35.31 -32.69
N PHE A 4 22.19 34.02 -32.36
CA PHE A 4 22.36 32.82 -33.21
C PHE A 4 23.78 32.32 -33.49
N ASP A 5 24.16 31.25 -32.78
CA ASP A 5 24.73 30.01 -33.35
C ASP A 5 24.74 28.90 -32.26
N ASN A 6 23.57 28.46 -31.81
CA ASN A 6 22.91 27.22 -32.22
C ASN A 6 23.54 26.46 -33.41
N ALA A 7 24.45 25.54 -33.11
CA ALA A 7 24.59 24.31 -33.87
C ALA A 7 24.05 23.15 -33.02
N VAL A 8 22.83 22.72 -33.35
CA VAL A 8 22.27 21.41 -33.03
C VAL A 8 22.69 20.43 -34.12
N PRO A 9 23.38 19.33 -33.78
CA PRO A 9 23.32 18.09 -34.55
C PRO A 9 22.15 17.24 -34.03
N GLY A 10 21.14 17.05 -34.86
CA GLY A 10 20.04 16.13 -34.59
C GLY A 10 20.46 14.66 -34.71
N GLY A 11 19.90 13.80 -33.85
CA GLY A 11 19.87 12.34 -34.06
C GLY A 11 20.04 11.49 -32.80
N ASN A 12 18.92 11.15 -32.15
CA ASN A 12 18.68 10.09 -31.16
C ASN A 12 19.88 9.48 -30.40
N VAL A 13 19.99 9.78 -29.09
CA VAL A 13 20.50 8.81 -28.11
C VAL A 13 19.72 8.93 -26.80
N ALA A 14 19.14 7.82 -26.40
CA ALA A 14 18.39 7.67 -25.18
C ALA A 14 19.30 7.75 -23.95
N LYS A 15 18.71 8.32 -22.87
CA LYS A 15 19.05 8.20 -21.44
C LYS A 15 20.17 9.12 -20.89
N PRO A 16 19.81 10.31 -20.37
CA PRO A 16 20.52 10.95 -19.25
C PRO A 16 20.30 10.23 -17.89
N LEU A 17 19.68 9.03 -17.89
CA LEU A 17 19.30 8.25 -16.71
C LEU A 17 20.43 7.38 -16.13
N MET A 18 21.69 7.56 -16.55
CA MET A 18 22.84 6.80 -16.02
C MET A 18 23.69 7.56 -15.01
N ILE A 19 23.61 8.89 -14.91
CA ILE A 19 24.45 9.65 -13.95
C ILE A 19 23.88 9.57 -12.53
N ALA A 20 22.55 9.45 -12.36
CA ALA A 20 21.92 9.28 -11.05
C ALA A 20 22.12 7.88 -10.45
N LEU A 21 22.39 6.85 -11.26
CA LEU A 21 22.64 5.49 -10.79
C LEU A 21 24.03 5.33 -10.13
N GLY A 22 24.96 6.25 -10.38
CA GLY A 22 26.32 6.21 -9.80
C GLY A 22 26.40 6.70 -8.34
N ALA A 23 25.43 7.47 -7.85
CA ALA A 23 25.45 8.02 -6.49
C ALA A 23 24.82 7.12 -5.42
N LEU A 24 24.12 6.03 -5.81
CA LEU A 24 23.38 5.16 -4.90
C LEU A 24 24.11 3.84 -4.56
N LEU A 25 25.39 3.68 -4.96
CA LEU A 25 26.16 2.43 -4.79
C LEU A 25 27.51 2.55 -4.03
N VAL A 26 27.79 3.65 -3.32
CA VAL A 26 28.94 3.73 -2.39
C VAL A 26 28.44 4.15 -1.01
N GLY A 27 28.07 3.17 -0.19
CA GLY A 27 27.57 3.45 1.16
C GLY A 27 27.55 2.27 2.14
N LYS A 28 28.11 1.11 1.82
CA LYS A 28 28.13 -0.02 2.77
C LYS A 28 29.33 -0.97 2.62
N MET A 29 30.56 -0.44 2.67
CA MET A 29 31.75 -1.25 3.01
C MET A 29 33.00 -0.39 3.29
N LEU A 30 33.00 0.45 4.34
CA LEU A 30 34.23 1.05 4.87
C LEU A 30 34.03 1.54 6.32
N SER A 31 33.86 0.59 7.22
CA SER A 31 34.11 0.74 8.65
C SER A 31 34.26 -0.69 9.15
N GLY A 32 35.46 -1.29 9.14
CA GLY A 32 36.67 -0.78 9.76
C GLY A 32 36.67 -1.28 11.20
N GLY A 33 37.09 -2.53 11.38
CA GLY A 33 37.04 -3.24 12.66
C GLY A 33 38.08 -2.78 13.69
N SER A 34 37.76 -3.07 14.95
CA SER A 34 38.59 -3.39 16.14
C SER A 34 37.62 -3.33 17.33
N SER A 35 37.38 -4.34 18.15
CA SER A 35 38.33 -5.21 18.84
C SER A 35 37.71 -6.58 19.15
N ALA A 36 38.53 -7.63 19.07
CA ALA A 36 38.26 -8.92 19.67
C ALA A 36 38.03 -8.78 21.19
N GLN A 37 36.91 -9.32 21.67
CA GLN A 37 36.73 -9.67 23.08
C GLN A 37 36.45 -11.19 23.14
N PRO A 38 37.23 -11.97 23.90
CA PRO A 38 37.14 -13.42 23.95
C PRO A 38 35.80 -13.93 24.48
N GLU A 39 35.41 -15.08 23.96
CA GLU A 39 34.27 -15.92 24.35
C GLU A 39 34.11 -16.10 25.86
N ALA A 40 32.91 -15.79 26.35
CA ALA A 40 32.29 -16.48 27.48
C ALA A 40 30.76 -16.37 27.37
N ALA A 41 30.11 -17.52 27.20
CA ALA A 41 28.68 -17.80 27.36
C ALA A 41 27.68 -17.12 26.40
N GLN A 42 27.02 -17.97 25.61
CA GLN A 42 25.96 -17.69 24.67
C GLN A 42 24.64 -17.33 25.38
N SER A 43 23.96 -16.29 24.93
CA SER A 43 22.53 -16.04 25.16
C SER A 43 21.97 -15.24 23.97
N PRO A 44 21.08 -15.80 23.14
CA PRO A 44 20.50 -15.08 22.01
C PRO A 44 19.43 -14.10 22.52
N ALA A 45 19.69 -12.80 22.43
CA ALA A 45 18.66 -11.77 22.61
C ALA A 45 18.20 -11.26 21.22
N PRO A 46 16.87 -11.11 21.03
CA PRO A 46 16.24 -10.96 19.72
C PRO A 46 16.53 -9.60 19.08
N VAL A 47 16.80 -9.62 17.78
CA VAL A 47 16.70 -8.45 16.92
C VAL A 47 15.25 -7.93 16.94
N PRO A 48 14.99 -6.64 17.16
CA PRO A 48 13.65 -6.09 16.99
C PRO A 48 13.26 -6.19 15.50
N PRO A 49 12.06 -6.69 15.17
CA PRO A 49 11.56 -6.63 13.81
C PRO A 49 11.27 -5.16 13.47
N ASP A 50 12.04 -4.64 12.52
CA ASP A 50 11.56 -3.84 11.40
C ASP A 50 10.20 -3.14 11.62
N THR A 51 10.24 -1.96 12.23
CA THR A 51 9.18 -0.95 12.03
C THR A 51 9.37 -0.32 10.65
N THR A 52 9.12 -1.06 9.57
CA THR A 52 8.66 -0.43 8.32
C THR A 52 7.14 -0.49 8.27
N ALA A 53 6.51 0.24 9.18
CA ALA A 53 5.20 0.83 8.91
C ALA A 53 5.36 1.98 7.90
N SER A 54 5.94 1.69 6.73
CA SER A 54 5.79 2.55 5.56
C SER A 54 4.42 2.21 4.97
N ALA A 55 3.41 2.78 5.62
CA ALA A 55 2.03 2.83 5.20
C ALA A 55 1.90 3.70 3.93
N ASP A 56 2.54 3.31 2.83
CA ASP A 56 2.22 3.87 1.51
C ASP A 56 1.06 3.04 0.91
N GLY A 57 -0.09 3.15 1.55
CA GLY A 57 -1.33 2.44 1.25
C GLY A 57 -2.49 3.40 1.01
N GLY A 58 -2.25 4.54 0.36
CA GLY A 58 -3.31 5.53 0.12
C GLY A 58 -3.96 6.10 1.40
N LEU A 59 -4.96 6.96 1.22
CA LEU A 59 -5.61 7.78 2.26
C LEU A 59 -6.13 6.99 3.50
N LEU A 60 -6.23 5.66 3.40
CA LEU A 60 -6.76 4.76 4.43
C LEU A 60 -5.76 3.74 4.97
N GLY A 61 -4.48 3.77 4.55
CA GLY A 61 -3.54 2.70 4.91
C GLY A 61 -3.90 1.34 4.29
N GLY A 62 -4.59 1.36 3.15
CA GLY A 62 -4.94 0.21 2.34
C GLY A 62 -6.18 -0.53 2.84
N LEU A 63 -6.32 -1.78 2.40
CA LEU A 63 -7.40 -2.69 2.80
C LEU A 63 -7.38 -2.92 4.32
N GLY A 64 -6.18 -3.01 4.91
CA GLY A 64 -5.99 -3.17 6.35
C GLY A 64 -6.59 -2.02 7.17
N GLY A 65 -6.35 -0.76 6.81
CA GLY A 65 -6.91 0.37 7.54
C GLY A 65 -8.40 0.61 7.26
N LEU A 66 -8.93 0.15 6.13
CA LEU A 66 -10.38 0.09 5.92
C LEU A 66 -11.03 -0.92 6.89
N LEU A 67 -10.48 -2.12 7.02
CA LEU A 67 -10.98 -3.13 7.96
C LEU A 67 -10.89 -2.63 9.41
N ASP A 68 -9.82 -1.93 9.74
CA ASP A 68 -9.63 -1.34 11.08
C ASP A 68 -10.73 -0.33 11.40
N LYS A 69 -11.06 0.56 10.46
CA LYS A 69 -12.19 1.50 10.59
C LYS A 69 -13.53 0.81 10.79
N LEU A 70 -13.79 -0.28 10.06
CA LEU A 70 -15.01 -1.05 10.26
C LEU A 70 -15.05 -1.70 11.64
N LYS A 71 -13.91 -2.20 12.13
CA LYS A 71 -13.80 -2.78 13.47
C LYS A 71 -14.03 -1.73 14.55
N ASP A 72 -13.44 -0.54 14.39
CA ASP A 72 -13.63 0.61 15.29
C ASP A 72 -15.09 1.06 15.36
N ALA A 73 -15.79 1.04 14.23
CA ALA A 73 -17.22 1.33 14.14
C ALA A 73 -18.16 0.23 14.67
N GLY A 74 -17.63 -0.89 15.17
CA GLY A 74 -18.41 -2.02 15.68
C GLY A 74 -18.82 -3.06 14.62
N HIS A 75 -18.39 -2.91 13.38
CA HIS A 75 -18.62 -3.86 12.27
C HIS A 75 -17.49 -4.88 12.10
N GLY A 76 -16.81 -5.25 13.19
CA GLY A 76 -15.69 -6.18 13.14
C GLY A 76 -16.04 -7.57 12.61
N ASN A 77 -17.25 -8.07 12.91
CA ASN A 77 -17.73 -9.36 12.38
C ASN A 77 -17.92 -9.31 10.85
N VAL A 78 -18.42 -8.20 10.33
CA VAL A 78 -18.60 -7.98 8.89
C VAL A 78 -17.23 -7.90 8.20
N ALA A 79 -16.32 -7.10 8.75
CA ALA A 79 -14.94 -7.00 8.26
C ALA A 79 -14.23 -8.36 8.23
N ASN A 80 -14.36 -9.16 9.30
CA ASN A 80 -13.75 -10.49 9.37
C ASN A 80 -14.39 -11.49 8.39
N SER A 81 -15.68 -11.34 8.11
CA SER A 81 -16.41 -12.16 7.14
C SER A 81 -16.02 -11.88 5.69
N TRP A 82 -15.51 -10.67 5.39
CA TRP A 82 -14.96 -10.34 4.08
C TRP A 82 -13.53 -10.84 3.90
N VAL A 83 -12.76 -10.89 4.99
CA VAL A 83 -11.39 -11.40 5.00
C VAL A 83 -11.36 -12.92 4.97
N GLY A 84 -12.30 -13.57 5.66
CA GLY A 84 -12.40 -15.02 5.72
C GLY A 84 -12.93 -15.66 4.43
N THR A 85 -12.81 -16.98 4.35
CA THR A 85 -13.26 -17.79 3.19
C THR A 85 -14.75 -18.17 3.23
N GLY A 86 -15.50 -17.57 4.15
CA GLY A 86 -16.92 -17.84 4.36
C GLY A 86 -17.81 -16.94 3.50
N GLN A 87 -19.12 -17.02 3.70
CA GLN A 87 -20.04 -16.07 3.06
C GLN A 87 -19.72 -14.64 3.55
N ASN A 88 -19.58 -13.69 2.62
CA ASN A 88 -19.37 -12.29 2.97
C ASN A 88 -20.68 -11.69 3.48
N GLN A 89 -20.66 -11.09 4.68
CA GLN A 89 -21.83 -10.42 5.22
C GLN A 89 -22.09 -9.09 4.50
N PRO A 90 -23.35 -8.76 4.19
CA PRO A 90 -23.69 -7.45 3.66
C PRO A 90 -23.50 -6.38 4.75
N ILE A 91 -23.21 -5.16 4.32
CA ILE A 91 -23.18 -3.97 5.18
C ILE A 91 -24.13 -2.92 4.62
N ASN A 92 -24.83 -2.16 5.47
CA ASN A 92 -25.65 -1.07 4.96
C ASN A 92 -24.75 0.10 4.52
N PRO A 93 -25.17 0.87 3.50
CA PRO A 93 -24.43 2.05 3.06
C PRO A 93 -24.25 3.09 4.19
N SER A 94 -25.23 3.24 5.08
CA SER A 94 -25.15 4.15 6.23
C SER A 94 -24.12 3.71 7.27
N ASP A 95 -24.04 2.40 7.54
CA ASP A 95 -23.08 1.79 8.45
C ASP A 95 -21.65 1.92 7.89
N LEU A 96 -21.49 1.60 6.60
CA LEU A 96 -20.23 1.77 5.88
C LEU A 96 -19.78 3.24 5.90
N GLY A 97 -20.71 4.17 5.67
CA GLY A 97 -20.41 5.60 5.72
C GLY A 97 -20.00 6.08 7.11
N SER A 98 -20.65 5.56 8.16
CA SER A 98 -20.30 5.87 9.54
C SER A 98 -18.90 5.36 9.90
N ALA A 99 -18.54 4.16 9.42
CA ALA A 99 -17.22 3.56 9.65
C ALA A 99 -16.09 4.29 8.90
N LEU A 100 -16.31 4.63 7.63
CA LEU A 100 -15.32 5.36 6.83
C LEU A 100 -15.18 6.81 7.29
N GLY A 101 -16.29 7.42 7.72
CA GLY A 101 -16.35 8.82 8.10
C GLY A 101 -16.51 9.77 6.91
N PRO A 102 -17.08 10.96 7.14
CA PRO A 102 -17.50 11.88 6.08
C PRO A 102 -16.36 12.38 5.21
N GLN A 103 -15.17 12.63 5.79
CA GLN A 103 -14.02 13.15 5.03
C GLN A 103 -13.58 12.19 3.92
N ILE A 104 -13.53 10.89 4.21
CA ILE A 104 -13.09 9.86 3.26
C ILE A 104 -14.12 9.68 2.15
N ILE A 105 -15.40 9.67 2.52
CA ILE A 105 -16.50 9.61 1.55
C ILE A 105 -16.46 10.81 0.62
N GLN A 106 -16.24 12.02 1.16
CA GLN A 106 -16.13 13.24 0.38
C GLN A 106 -14.94 13.21 -0.60
N GLU A 107 -13.78 12.74 -0.16
CA GLU A 107 -12.60 12.58 -1.02
C GLU A 107 -12.86 11.61 -2.18
N ILE A 108 -13.44 10.44 -1.89
CA ILE A 108 -13.73 9.44 -2.92
C ILE A 108 -14.83 9.95 -3.86
N ALA A 109 -15.86 10.61 -3.33
CA ALA A 109 -16.94 11.23 -4.10
C ALA A 109 -16.39 12.27 -5.08
N GLN A 110 -15.49 13.15 -4.64
CA GLN A 110 -14.85 14.15 -5.52
C GLN A 110 -14.01 13.51 -6.62
N ARG A 111 -13.28 12.44 -6.31
CA ARG A 111 -12.43 11.74 -7.30
C ARG A 111 -13.25 10.94 -8.33
N THR A 112 -14.35 10.35 -7.90
CA THR A 112 -15.23 9.55 -8.77
C THR A 112 -16.28 10.39 -9.50
N GLY A 113 -16.52 11.63 -9.05
CA GLY A 113 -17.62 12.46 -9.54
C GLY A 113 -19.00 11.97 -9.10
N LEU A 114 -19.07 11.08 -8.10
CA LEU A 114 -20.31 10.51 -7.59
C LEU A 114 -20.83 11.28 -6.38
N ASN A 115 -22.16 11.28 -6.22
CA ASN A 115 -22.79 11.73 -4.98
C ASN A 115 -22.51 10.72 -3.85
N GLN A 116 -22.44 11.21 -2.61
CA GLN A 116 -22.12 10.38 -1.44
C GLN A 116 -23.07 9.17 -1.28
N GLN A 117 -24.37 9.35 -1.51
CA GLN A 117 -25.34 8.25 -1.42
C GLN A 117 -25.13 7.15 -2.47
N ASP A 118 -24.86 7.52 -3.72
CA ASP A 118 -24.56 6.56 -4.79
C ASP A 118 -23.24 5.85 -4.55
N LEU A 119 -22.22 6.60 -4.12
CA LEU A 119 -20.93 6.04 -3.73
C LEU A 119 -21.09 4.99 -2.62
N LEU A 120 -21.80 5.32 -1.54
CA LEU A 120 -22.01 4.40 -0.41
C LEU A 120 -22.79 3.16 -0.83
N LYS A 121 -23.82 3.30 -1.67
CA LYS A 121 -24.56 2.15 -2.22
C LYS A 121 -23.63 1.24 -3.03
N GLN A 122 -22.85 1.82 -3.94
CA GLN A 122 -21.95 1.05 -4.79
C GLN A 122 -20.82 0.38 -4.00
N LEU A 123 -20.24 1.09 -3.03
CA LEU A 123 -19.24 0.51 -2.12
C LEU A 123 -19.86 -0.62 -1.29
N SER A 124 -21.03 -0.41 -0.69
CA SER A 124 -21.67 -1.45 0.15
C SER A 124 -21.95 -2.75 -0.59
N ALA A 125 -22.22 -2.67 -1.91
CA ALA A 125 -22.48 -3.83 -2.75
C ALA A 125 -21.20 -4.49 -3.29
N ALA A 126 -20.18 -3.71 -3.65
CA ALA A 126 -18.98 -4.21 -4.32
C ALA A 126 -17.86 -4.60 -3.35
N LEU A 127 -17.72 -3.87 -2.24
CA LEU A 127 -16.60 -3.99 -1.32
C LEU A 127 -16.48 -5.37 -0.64
N PRO A 128 -17.57 -6.04 -0.22
CA PRO A 128 -17.50 -7.39 0.35
C PRO A 128 -16.78 -8.38 -0.57
N GLY A 129 -17.17 -8.43 -1.86
CA GLY A 129 -16.57 -9.35 -2.84
C GLY A 129 -15.19 -8.92 -3.34
N LEU A 130 -14.89 -7.61 -3.33
CA LEU A 130 -13.55 -7.12 -3.63
C LEU A 130 -12.55 -7.50 -2.54
N VAL A 131 -12.95 -7.34 -1.27
CA VAL A 131 -12.11 -7.74 -0.14
C VAL A 131 -11.90 -9.25 -0.18
N ASP A 132 -12.95 -10.05 -0.34
CA ASP A 132 -12.87 -11.51 -0.45
C ASP A 132 -11.85 -11.98 -1.51
N GLN A 133 -11.94 -11.46 -2.74
CA GLN A 133 -11.02 -11.81 -3.82
C GLN A 133 -9.57 -11.36 -3.56
N LEU A 134 -9.38 -10.27 -2.83
CA LEU A 134 -8.06 -9.81 -2.41
C LEU A 134 -7.55 -10.60 -1.20
N THR A 135 -8.40 -11.36 -0.52
CA THR A 135 -8.08 -12.03 0.75
C THR A 135 -8.28 -13.55 0.68
N PRO A 136 -7.82 -14.25 -0.37
CA PRO A 136 -8.17 -15.65 -0.64
C PRO A 136 -7.70 -16.63 0.45
N ASN A 137 -6.69 -16.24 1.25
CA ASN A 137 -6.11 -17.07 2.30
C ASN A 137 -6.68 -16.77 3.69
N GLY A 138 -7.75 -15.97 3.81
CA GLY A 138 -8.21 -15.55 5.14
C GLY A 138 -7.37 -14.44 5.77
N GLN A 139 -6.46 -13.83 5.00
CA GLN A 139 -5.47 -12.87 5.49
C GLN A 139 -5.25 -11.74 4.48
N VAL A 140 -5.22 -10.50 4.97
CA VAL A 140 -4.94 -9.33 4.14
C VAL A 140 -3.53 -9.47 3.55
N PRO A 141 -3.39 -9.59 2.21
CA PRO A 141 -2.10 -9.78 1.58
C PRO A 141 -1.19 -8.59 1.84
N GLN A 142 0.08 -8.88 2.10
CA GLN A 142 1.11 -7.85 2.13
C GLN A 142 1.26 -7.21 0.75
N GLN A 143 1.80 -6.01 0.67
CA GLN A 143 1.93 -5.26 -0.59
C GLN A 143 2.64 -6.05 -1.70
N ASN A 144 3.65 -6.85 -1.33
CA ASN A 144 4.37 -7.72 -2.26
C ASN A 144 3.50 -8.88 -2.80
N GLN A 145 2.59 -9.39 -1.97
CA GLN A 145 1.57 -10.36 -2.41
C GLN A 145 0.51 -9.68 -3.28
N LEU A 146 0.04 -8.48 -2.93
CA LEU A 146 -0.89 -7.67 -3.75
C LEU A 146 -0.37 -7.50 -5.18
N ALA A 147 0.89 -7.08 -5.35
CA ALA A 147 1.52 -6.95 -6.67
C ALA A 147 1.47 -8.27 -7.46
N SER A 148 1.67 -9.41 -6.77
CA SER A 148 1.63 -10.74 -7.38
C SER A 148 0.21 -11.14 -7.84
N ILE A 149 -0.83 -10.80 -7.07
CA ILE A 149 -2.23 -11.07 -7.47
C ILE A 149 -2.61 -10.22 -8.69
N PHE A 150 -2.24 -8.93 -8.72
CA PHE A 150 -2.50 -8.08 -9.88
C PHE A 150 -1.82 -8.58 -11.15
N SER A 151 -0.56 -9.04 -11.06
CA SER A 151 0.10 -9.67 -12.21
C SER A 151 -0.63 -10.94 -12.67
N LYS A 152 -1.24 -11.71 -11.77
CA LYS A 152 -2.04 -12.90 -12.12
C LYS A 152 -3.32 -12.55 -12.87
N PHE A 153 -3.89 -11.36 -12.67
CA PHE A 153 -5.07 -10.89 -13.43
C PHE A 153 -4.73 -10.29 -14.79
N ALA A 154 -3.49 -9.83 -15.00
CA ALA A 154 -3.02 -9.22 -16.24
C ALA A 154 -2.30 -10.19 -17.19
N SER A 155 -2.17 -11.47 -16.79
CA SER A 155 -1.56 -12.57 -17.56
C SER A 155 -2.64 -13.46 -18.18
#